data_AF-A0A7S3IXX4-F1
#
_entry.id   AF-A0A7S3IXX4-F1
#
_cell.length_a   1.000
_cell.length_b   1.000
_cell.length_c   1.000
_cell.angle_alpha   90.00
_cell.angle_beta   90.00
_cell.angle_gamma   90.00
#
_symmetry.space_group_name_H-M   'P 1'
#
loop_
_entity.id
_entity.type
_entity.pdbx_description
1 polymer ?
#
loop_
_entity_poly.entity_id
_entity_poly.type
_entity_poly.pdbx_seq_one_letter_code
_entity_poly.pdbx_strand_id
1 'polypeptide(L)'
;ETSHWQQKVKARSDLAQDLLDKNPDHAANFEIVKEYGKLKCTLTGHELNPERPSEFKEYVESNQKYQTAAQNSGFNFDGFSRFIVPHKRVTTKMFCHLTKTALNRSKNDVMLHYNGRAFVKKMYTMWKRAMLKAKQKLAFSISLVRRKNLGMRIKAKHRDQ
;
A
#
# COMPACT_ATOMS: atom_id res chain seq x y z
N GLU A 1 -23.06 45.91 5.42
CA GLU A 1 -22.29 45.80 4.15
C GLU A 1 -21.13 44.85 4.39
N THR A 2 -20.97 43.80 3.57
CA THR A 2 -19.79 42.94 3.68
C THR A 2 -18.55 43.73 3.28
N SER A 3 -17.46 43.55 4.02
CA SER A 3 -16.18 44.20 3.72
C SER A 3 -15.75 43.84 2.29
N HIS A 4 -15.16 44.81 1.56
CA HIS A 4 -14.58 44.61 0.21
C HIS A 4 -13.66 43.39 0.15
N TRP A 5 -12.93 43.12 1.24
CA TRP A 5 -12.09 41.94 1.38
C TRP A 5 -12.90 40.64 1.39
N GLN A 6 -14.01 40.59 2.14
CA GLN A 6 -14.88 39.42 2.19
C GLN A 6 -15.53 39.12 0.83
N GLN A 7 -15.89 40.16 0.08
CA GLN A 7 -16.44 40.01 -1.28
C GLN A 7 -15.39 39.42 -2.24
N LYS A 8 -14.14 39.88 -2.17
CA LYS A 8 -13.03 39.31 -2.95
C LYS A 8 -12.74 37.85 -2.62
N VAL A 9 -12.73 37.49 -1.33
CA VAL A 9 -12.53 36.10 -0.90
C VAL A 9 -13.64 35.21 -1.39
N LYS A 10 -14.90 35.68 -1.32
CA LYS A 10 -16.05 34.95 -1.86
C LYS A 10 -15.93 34.73 -3.37
N ALA A 11 -15.67 35.79 -4.14
CA ALA A 11 -15.50 35.69 -5.58
C ALA A 11 -14.39 34.69 -6.00
N ARG A 12 -13.26 34.68 -5.27
CA ARG A 12 -12.18 33.70 -5.49
C ARG A 12 -12.62 32.28 -5.16
N SER A 13 -13.36 32.10 -4.08
CA SER A 13 -13.89 30.79 -3.67
C SER A 13 -14.89 30.25 -4.70
N ASP A 14 -15.74 31.11 -5.25
CA ASP A 14 -16.72 30.76 -6.29
C ASP A 14 -15.98 30.34 -7.59
N LEU A 15 -14.92 31.06 -7.98
CA LEU A 15 -14.05 30.67 -9.11
C LEU A 15 -13.32 29.34 -8.85
N ALA A 16 -12.84 29.14 -7.62
CA ALA A 16 -12.18 27.89 -7.24
C ALA A 16 -13.15 26.70 -7.34
N GLN A 17 -14.40 26.88 -6.92
CA GLN A 17 -15.43 25.86 -7.03
C GLN A 17 -15.75 25.54 -8.49
N ASP A 18 -15.98 26.56 -9.33
CA ASP A 18 -16.22 26.39 -10.78
C ASP A 18 -15.05 25.65 -11.46
N LEU A 19 -13.80 25.92 -11.06
CA LEU A 19 -12.63 25.23 -11.58
C LEU A 19 -12.61 23.74 -11.22
N LEU A 20 -13.02 23.38 -9.99
CA LEU A 20 -13.13 21.99 -9.56
C LEU A 20 -14.31 21.28 -10.23
N ASP A 21 -15.45 21.95 -10.40
CA ASP A 21 -16.63 21.40 -11.06
C ASP A 21 -16.34 21.07 -12.54
N LYS A 22 -15.51 21.87 -13.20
CA LYS A 22 -15.00 21.61 -14.56
C LYS A 22 -13.97 20.47 -14.62
N ASN A 23 -13.37 20.07 -13.50
CA ASN A 23 -12.31 19.06 -13.42
C ASN A 23 -12.62 18.00 -12.34
N PRO A 24 -13.72 17.23 -12.50
CA PRO A 24 -14.24 16.34 -11.47
C PRO A 24 -13.25 15.24 -11.06
N ASP A 25 -12.41 14.76 -11.99
CA ASP A 25 -11.42 13.70 -11.74
C ASP A 25 -10.36 14.08 -10.70
N HIS A 26 -10.13 15.38 -10.54
CA HIS A 26 -9.12 15.91 -9.63
C HIS A 26 -9.72 16.60 -8.41
N ALA A 27 -11.02 16.90 -8.44
CA ALA A 27 -11.71 17.65 -7.39
C ALA A 27 -11.50 17.07 -5.98
N ALA A 28 -11.45 15.74 -5.84
CA ALA A 28 -11.23 15.07 -4.56
C ALA A 28 -9.85 15.35 -3.92
N ASN A 29 -8.86 15.82 -4.69
CA ASN A 29 -7.50 16.08 -4.22
C ASN A 29 -7.26 17.55 -3.80
N PHE A 30 -8.29 18.40 -3.87
CA PHE A 30 -8.17 19.82 -3.57
C PHE A 30 -9.23 20.27 -2.55
N GLU A 31 -8.82 21.19 -1.67
CA GLU A 31 -9.68 21.88 -0.72
C GLU A 31 -9.65 23.39 -0.99
N ILE A 32 -10.79 24.06 -0.85
CA ILE A 32 -10.86 25.52 -0.94
C ILE A 32 -10.55 26.11 0.44
N VAL A 33 -9.51 26.94 0.52
CA VAL A 33 -9.14 27.60 1.76
C VAL A 33 -10.04 28.81 1.98
N LYS A 34 -10.96 28.70 2.95
CA LYS A 34 -12.01 29.70 3.23
C LYS A 34 -11.47 31.09 3.63
N GLU A 35 -10.24 31.16 4.14
CA GLU A 35 -9.64 32.41 4.61
C GLU A 35 -9.23 33.34 3.45
N TYR A 36 -8.77 32.78 2.33
CA TYR A 36 -8.21 33.57 1.22
C TYR A 36 -8.67 33.12 -0.18
N GLY A 37 -9.55 32.12 -0.26
CA GLY A 37 -10.22 31.67 -1.48
C GLY A 37 -9.31 30.95 -2.48
N LYS A 38 -8.19 30.39 -2.05
CA LYS A 38 -7.28 29.61 -2.92
C LYS A 38 -7.60 28.12 -2.88
N LEU A 39 -7.14 27.40 -3.90
CA LEU A 39 -7.16 25.94 -3.94
C LEU A 39 -5.89 25.40 -3.27
N LYS A 40 -6.03 24.47 -2.35
CA LYS A 40 -4.93 23.76 -1.71
C LYS A 40 -4.99 22.28 -2.03
N CYS A 41 -3.91 21.73 -2.56
CA CYS A 41 -3.80 20.30 -2.82
C CYS A 41 -3.62 19.54 -1.50
N THR A 42 -4.53 18.62 -1.17
CA THR A 42 -4.46 17.82 0.06
C THR A 42 -3.29 16.82 0.06
N LEU A 43 -2.83 16.44 -1.14
CA LEU A 43 -1.75 15.46 -1.33
C LEU A 43 -0.35 16.06 -1.14
N THR A 44 -0.14 17.31 -1.55
CA THR A 44 1.19 17.95 -1.57
C THR A 44 1.27 19.19 -0.69
N GLY A 45 0.13 19.74 -0.26
CA GLY A 45 0.04 21.01 0.45
C GLY A 45 0.24 22.25 -0.43
N HIS A 46 0.36 22.10 -1.75
CA HIS A 46 0.59 23.23 -2.66
C HIS A 46 -0.68 24.09 -2.85
N GLU A 47 -0.52 25.41 -2.91
CA GLU A 47 -1.61 26.36 -3.13
C GLU A 47 -1.60 26.92 -4.55
N LEU A 48 -2.79 26.98 -5.17
CA LEU A 48 -3.03 27.46 -6.52
C LEU A 48 -3.99 28.66 -6.50
N ASN A 49 -3.77 29.59 -7.42
CA ASN A 49 -4.66 30.74 -7.60
C ASN A 49 -5.81 30.38 -8.57
N PRO A 50 -7.09 30.46 -8.16
CA PRO A 50 -8.22 30.15 -9.05
C PRO A 50 -8.36 31.12 -10.23
N GLU A 51 -7.78 32.32 -10.15
CA GLU A 51 -7.79 33.31 -11.24
C GLU A 51 -6.92 32.89 -12.44
N ARG A 52 -6.08 31.86 -12.30
CA ARG A 52 -5.19 31.36 -13.35
C ARG A 52 -5.47 29.88 -13.64
N PRO A 53 -6.52 29.56 -14.42
CA PRO A 53 -6.89 28.18 -14.74
C PRO A 53 -5.77 27.37 -15.42
N SER A 54 -4.89 28.04 -16.16
CA SER A 54 -3.73 27.41 -16.81
C SER A 54 -2.74 26.84 -15.81
N GLU A 55 -2.49 27.53 -14.68
CA GLU A 55 -1.60 27.04 -13.62
C GLU A 55 -2.17 25.79 -12.97
N PHE A 56 -3.50 25.73 -12.78
CA PHE A 56 -4.16 24.53 -12.26
C PHE A 56 -3.99 23.35 -13.22
N LYS A 57 -4.27 23.57 -14.52
CA LYS A 57 -4.13 22.53 -15.53
C LYS A 57 -2.70 22.02 -15.63
N GLU A 58 -1.72 22.93 -15.69
CA GLU A 58 -0.30 22.57 -15.71
C GLU A 58 0.10 21.81 -14.45
N TYR A 59 -0.33 22.27 -13.28
CA TYR A 59 -0.04 21.58 -12.02
C TYR A 59 -0.56 20.14 -12.00
N VAL A 60 -1.78 19.93 -12.48
CA VAL A 60 -2.40 18.60 -12.50
C VAL A 60 -1.78 17.69 -13.57
N GLU A 61 -1.48 18.24 -14.75
CA GLU A 61 -1.04 17.47 -15.92
C GLU A 61 0.47 17.29 -16.04
N SER A 62 1.31 18.19 -15.51
CA SER A 62 2.76 18.16 -15.71
C SER A 62 3.55 17.96 -14.41
N ASN A 63 2.97 18.28 -13.25
CA ASN A 63 3.70 18.20 -12.01
C ASN A 63 3.90 16.74 -11.56
N GLN A 64 5.13 16.24 -11.71
CA GLN A 64 5.51 14.88 -11.33
C GLN A 64 5.20 14.54 -9.87
N LYS A 65 5.32 15.51 -8.95
CA LYS A 65 5.05 15.29 -7.52
C LYS A 65 3.56 15.07 -7.29
N TYR A 66 2.71 15.89 -7.91
CA TYR A 66 1.26 15.71 -7.85
C TYR A 66 0.84 14.38 -8.46
N GLN A 67 1.29 14.07 -9.68
CA GLN A 67 0.90 12.82 -10.35
C GLN A 67 1.29 11.58 -9.54
N THR A 68 2.51 11.55 -9.00
CA THR A 68 2.98 10.42 -8.17
C THR A 68 2.14 10.32 -6.90
N ALA A 69 1.83 11.44 -6.26
CA ALA A 69 1.01 11.46 -5.05
C ALA A 69 -0.45 11.05 -5.35
N ALA A 70 -1.03 11.51 -6.45
CA ALA A 70 -2.37 11.17 -6.89
C ALA A 70 -2.49 9.68 -7.23
N GLN A 71 -1.52 9.09 -7.92
CA GLN A 71 -1.47 7.65 -8.20
C GLN A 71 -1.35 6.80 -6.93
N ASN A 72 -0.67 7.32 -5.90
CA ASN A 72 -0.52 6.68 -4.60
C ASN A 72 -1.70 6.94 -3.66
N SER A 73 -2.56 7.92 -3.97
CA SER A 73 -3.71 8.25 -3.14
C SER A 73 -4.65 7.05 -3.04
N GLY A 74 -5.14 6.78 -1.81
CA GLY A 74 -5.99 5.63 -1.52
C GLY A 74 -5.29 4.26 -1.45
N PHE A 75 -4.00 4.14 -1.77
CA PHE A 75 -3.30 2.86 -1.67
C PHE A 75 -2.78 2.61 -0.25
N ASN A 76 -3.32 1.58 0.42
CA ASN A 76 -2.85 1.16 1.73
C ASN A 76 -1.59 0.27 1.61
N PHE A 77 -0.42 0.91 1.70
CA PHE A 77 0.88 0.24 1.66
C PHE A 77 1.09 -0.77 2.79
N ASP A 78 0.60 -0.47 4.00
CA ASP A 78 0.85 -1.30 5.19
C ASP A 78 -0.04 -2.55 5.21
N GLY A 79 -1.24 -2.45 4.62
CA GLY A 79 -2.19 -3.57 4.49
C GLY A 79 -2.02 -4.43 3.23
N PHE A 80 -1.16 -4.03 2.28
CA PHE A 80 -1.09 -4.69 0.98
C PHE A 80 -0.55 -6.13 1.05
N SER A 81 0.54 -6.35 1.79
CA SER A 81 1.18 -7.66 1.87
C SER A 81 1.98 -7.82 3.15
N ARG A 82 1.93 -9.02 3.75
CA ARG A 82 2.75 -9.38 4.92
C ARG A 82 4.26 -9.24 4.68
N PHE A 83 4.71 -9.34 3.43
CA PHE A 83 6.14 -9.35 3.11
C PHE A 83 6.70 -7.99 2.76
N ILE A 84 5.85 -7.06 2.31
CA ILE A 84 6.25 -5.73 1.86
C ILE A 84 5.87 -4.76 2.98
N VAL A 85 6.88 -4.25 3.66
CA VAL A 85 6.71 -3.38 4.84
C VAL A 85 7.49 -2.08 4.64
N PRO A 86 7.21 -1.01 5.42
CA PRO A 86 8.05 0.19 5.40
C PRO A 86 9.52 -0.13 5.71
N HIS A 87 10.44 0.50 4.98
CA HIS A 87 11.86 0.27 5.20
C HIS A 87 12.32 0.92 6.51
N LYS A 88 12.96 0.14 7.40
CA LYS A 88 13.30 0.56 8.77
C LYS A 88 14.14 1.84 8.87
N ARG A 89 15.06 2.05 7.91
CA ARG A 89 15.98 3.21 7.92
C ARG A 89 15.61 4.33 6.95
N VAL A 90 14.74 4.04 5.98
CA VAL A 90 14.49 4.94 4.84
C VAL A 90 12.99 5.05 4.68
N THR A 91 12.40 6.10 5.24
CA THR A 91 10.94 6.28 5.31
C THR A 91 10.28 6.39 3.94
N THR A 92 11.02 6.83 2.93
CA THR A 92 10.54 6.97 1.54
C THR A 92 10.49 5.65 0.76
N LYS A 93 10.98 4.55 1.34
CA LYS A 93 11.09 3.25 0.67
C LYS A 93 10.32 2.16 1.41
N MET A 94 9.90 1.16 0.64
CA MET A 94 9.37 -0.09 1.13
C MET A 94 10.46 -1.17 1.09
N PHE A 95 10.29 -2.25 1.84
CA PHE A 95 11.20 -3.38 1.86
C PHE A 95 10.43 -4.69 1.78
N CYS A 96 10.84 -5.55 0.85
CA CYS A 96 10.29 -6.89 0.73
C CYS A 96 11.15 -7.91 1.49
N HIS A 97 10.61 -8.50 2.56
CA HIS A 97 11.27 -9.54 3.34
C HIS A 97 11.49 -10.84 2.56
N LEU A 98 10.65 -11.12 1.57
CA LEU A 98 10.69 -12.37 0.81
C LEU A 98 11.83 -12.37 -0.23
N THR A 99 12.01 -11.27 -0.96
CA THR A 99 13.07 -11.12 -1.95
C THR A 99 14.31 -10.43 -1.41
N LYS A 100 14.22 -9.79 -0.24
CA LYS A 100 15.25 -8.92 0.38
C LYS A 100 15.60 -7.72 -0.48
N THR A 101 14.58 -7.06 -1.05
CA THR A 101 14.75 -5.94 -1.98
C THR A 101 14.09 -4.69 -1.41
N ALA A 102 14.78 -3.55 -1.51
CA ALA A 102 14.17 -2.25 -1.27
C ALA A 102 13.40 -1.78 -2.52
N LEU A 103 12.24 -1.20 -2.31
CA LEU A 103 11.33 -0.71 -3.35
C LEU A 103 11.01 0.75 -3.08
N ASN A 104 10.67 1.51 -4.11
CA ASN A 104 10.12 2.84 -3.87
C ASN A 104 8.72 2.71 -3.26
N ARG A 105 8.31 3.71 -2.47
CA ARG A 105 6.94 3.80 -1.94
C ARG A 105 6.00 4.33 -3.03
N SER A 106 5.77 3.51 -4.04
CA SER A 106 4.87 3.78 -5.17
C SER A 106 3.97 2.57 -5.41
N LYS A 107 2.68 2.79 -5.63
CA LYS A 107 1.69 1.75 -5.93
C LYS A 107 2.15 0.90 -7.12
N ASN A 108 2.60 1.55 -8.19
CA ASN A 108 3.02 0.87 -9.42
C ASN A 108 4.25 -0.02 -9.17
N ASP A 109 5.27 0.50 -8.49
CA ASP A 109 6.51 -0.25 -8.20
C ASP A 109 6.23 -1.44 -7.28
N VAL A 110 5.38 -1.26 -6.27
CA VAL A 110 4.98 -2.33 -5.34
C VAL A 110 4.19 -3.41 -6.08
N MET A 111 3.24 -3.03 -6.94
CA MET A 111 2.44 -3.99 -7.71
C MET A 111 3.28 -4.77 -8.73
N LEU A 112 4.17 -4.08 -9.46
CA LEU A 112 5.11 -4.70 -10.39
C LEU A 112 6.03 -5.68 -9.67
N HIS A 113 6.51 -5.32 -8.47
CA HIS A 113 7.32 -6.21 -7.67
C HIS A 113 6.56 -7.44 -7.19
N TYR A 114 5.35 -7.25 -6.66
CA TYR A 114 4.50 -8.32 -6.13
C TYR A 114 4.11 -9.34 -7.20
N ASN A 115 3.75 -8.86 -8.39
CA ASN A 115 3.42 -9.72 -9.53
C ASN A 115 4.67 -10.21 -10.29
N GLY A 116 5.86 -9.75 -9.88
CA GLY A 116 7.11 -10.04 -10.54
C GLY A 116 7.57 -11.50 -10.37
N ARG A 117 8.25 -12.02 -11.40
CA ARG A 117 8.76 -13.41 -11.45
C ARG A 117 9.58 -13.78 -10.21
N ALA A 118 10.43 -12.88 -9.72
CA ALA A 118 11.30 -13.12 -8.57
C ALA A 118 10.50 -13.32 -7.28
N PHE A 119 9.48 -12.48 -7.05
CA PHE A 119 8.61 -12.56 -5.88
C PHE A 119 7.81 -13.87 -5.90
N VAL A 120 7.13 -14.15 -7.02
CA VAL A 120 6.34 -15.37 -7.21
C VAL A 120 7.19 -16.63 -6.99
N LYS A 121 8.40 -16.68 -7.56
CA LYS A 121 9.32 -17.81 -7.39
C LYS A 121 9.74 -18.01 -5.94
N LYS A 122 10.05 -16.93 -5.22
CA LYS A 122 10.42 -17.01 -3.79
C LYS A 122 9.24 -17.44 -2.94
N MET A 123 8.03 -16.94 -3.24
CA MET A 123 6.80 -17.31 -2.56
C MET A 123 6.52 -18.80 -2.70
N TYR A 124 6.57 -19.31 -3.93
CA TYR A 124 6.39 -20.72 -4.25
C TYR A 124 7.43 -21.59 -3.53
N THR A 125 8.70 -21.19 -3.55
CA THR A 125 9.78 -21.93 -2.88
C THR A 125 9.58 -22.00 -1.37
N MET A 126 9.15 -20.89 -0.75
CA MET A 126 8.83 -20.83 0.68
C MET A 126 7.68 -21.78 1.02
N TRP A 127 6.60 -21.74 0.25
CA TRP A 127 5.45 -22.64 0.40
C TRP A 127 5.84 -24.12 0.26
N LYS A 128 6.59 -24.46 -0.78
CA LYS A 128 7.08 -25.83 -1.02
C LYS A 128 7.90 -26.33 0.18
N ARG A 129 8.78 -25.51 0.74
CA ARG A 129 9.56 -25.84 1.94
C ARG A 129 8.67 -26.06 3.17
N ALA A 130 7.66 -25.23 3.37
CA ALA A 130 6.71 -25.38 4.47
C ALA A 130 5.93 -26.71 4.36
N MET A 131 5.46 -27.04 3.17
CA MET A 131 4.78 -28.32 2.90
C MET A 131 5.67 -29.53 3.15
N LEU A 132 6.93 -29.49 2.71
CA LEU A 132 7.89 -30.57 2.95
C LEU A 132 8.15 -30.78 4.46
N LYS A 133 8.32 -29.70 5.22
CA LYS A 133 8.46 -29.77 6.69
C LYS A 133 7.21 -30.36 7.35
N ALA A 134 6.01 -29.99 6.89
CA ALA A 134 4.76 -30.55 7.41
C ALA A 134 4.67 -32.06 7.15
N LYS A 135 5.02 -32.51 5.93
CA LYS A 135 5.08 -33.94 5.60
C LYS A 135 6.07 -34.70 6.47
N GLN A 136 7.26 -34.15 6.70
CA GLN A 136 8.27 -34.76 7.58
C GLN A 136 7.77 -34.90 9.02
N LYS A 137 7.13 -33.85 9.56
CA LYS A 137 6.52 -33.90 10.90
C LYS A 137 5.43 -34.97 10.99
N LEU A 138 4.57 -35.07 9.99
CA LEU A 138 3.52 -36.09 9.95
C LEU A 138 4.12 -37.51 9.90
N ALA A 139 5.11 -37.74 9.04
CA ALA A 139 5.80 -39.03 8.95
C ALA A 139 6.47 -39.42 10.28
N PHE A 140 7.11 -38.46 10.95
CA PHE A 140 7.69 -38.66 12.27
C PHE A 140 6.64 -39.05 13.31
N SER A 141 5.51 -38.34 13.37
CA SER A 141 4.39 -38.65 14.26
C SER A 141 3.83 -40.06 14.01
N ILE A 142 3.61 -40.45 12.75
CA ILE A 142 3.16 -41.80 12.39
C ILE A 142 4.18 -42.84 12.88
N SER A 143 5.48 -42.59 12.72
CA SER A 143 6.54 -43.50 13.16
C SER A 143 6.53 -43.71 14.68
N LEU A 144 6.22 -42.67 15.46
CA LEU A 144 6.12 -42.75 16.92
C LEU A 144 4.93 -43.60 17.35
N VAL A 145 3.77 -43.39 16.73
CA VAL A 145 2.55 -44.19 17.01
C VAL A 145 2.80 -45.66 16.68
N ARG A 146 3.42 -45.95 15.53
CA ARG A 146 3.79 -47.33 15.16
C ARG A 146 4.71 -47.98 16.19
N ARG A 147 5.75 -47.28 16.66
CA ARG A 147 6.66 -47.79 17.71
C ARG A 147 5.93 -48.06 19.03
N LYS A 148 5.06 -47.15 19.48
CA LYS A 148 4.25 -47.36 20.69
C LYS A 148 3.37 -48.61 20.58
N ASN A 149 2.68 -48.76 19.45
CA ASN A 149 1.83 -49.93 19.20
C ASN A 149 2.63 -51.23 19.14
N LEU A 150 3.83 -51.21 18.56
CA LEU A 150 4.73 -52.37 18.54
C LEU A 150 5.17 -52.77 19.95
N GLY A 151 5.57 -51.79 20.78
CA GLY A 151 5.97 -52.01 22.17
C GLY A 151 4.82 -52.56 23.03
N MET A 152 3.59 -52.07 22.83
CA MET A 152 2.40 -52.63 23.49
C MET A 152 2.16 -54.10 23.10
N ARG A 153 2.32 -54.45 21.83
CA ARG A 153 2.17 -55.84 21.36
C ARG A 153 3.23 -56.79 21.94
N ILE A 154 4.48 -56.34 22.06
CA ILE A 154 5.56 -57.13 22.66
C ILE A 154 5.27 -57.37 24.16
N LYS A 155 4.84 -56.33 24.89
CA LYS A 155 4.48 -56.45 26.31
C LYS A 155 3.29 -57.37 26.55
N ALA A 156 2.29 -57.38 25.66
CA ALA A 156 1.16 -58.30 25.74
C ALA A 156 1.63 -59.76 25.64
N LYS A 157 2.46 -60.08 24.64
CA LYS A 157 2.99 -61.45 24.44
C LYS A 157 3.82 -61.99 25.62
N HIS A 158 4.56 -61.13 26.31
CA HIS A 158 5.35 -61.54 27.49
C HIS A 158 4.50 -61.73 28.75
N ARG A 159 3.25 -61.25 28.79
CA ARG A 159 2.38 -61.38 29.95
C ARG A 159 1.57 -62.70 29.92
N ASP A 160 1.45 -63.30 28.75
CA ASP A 160 0.71 -64.55 28.52
C ASP A 160 1.62 -65.81 28.58
N GLN A 161 2.88 -65.67 29.01
CA GLN A 161 3.85 -66.75 29.29
C GLN A 161 4.10 -66.82 30.80
#